data_AF-A0A4Y6QXN0-F1
#
_entry.id   AF-A0A4Y6QXN0-F1
#
_cell.length_a   1.000
_cell.length_b   1.000
_cell.length_c   1.000
_cell.angle_alpha   90.00
_cell.angle_beta   90.00
_cell.angle_gamma   90.00
#
_symmetry.space_group_name_H-M   'P 1'
#
loop_
_entity.id
_entity.type
_entity.pdbx_description
1 polymer ?
#
loop_
_entity_poly.entity_id
_entity_poly.type
_entity_poly.pdbx_seq_one_letter_code
_entity_poly.pdbx_strand_id
1 'polypeptide(L)'
;MAAETPGEPGWESLPDPQDVVFDSTDVEDFLAAVTREFMRDIDGDARGISWAATFFRRGSARTAAAGTPAARAADEEQCSFADGPVLEAVRTGDFVHLADVARDRRWPGYASAAADHGVRSLLSMPIAAAAGWSAALSLYASTPHAFTSEDIIRTRRYARQVARSLWMVVRVAERAEAGAQLAVAQSSMVLMDLAVSALKSDYGLGHEAALQYLRTVARHTRQGLRETALNIVAASRLDPAGRGQENAPLRGLAGIETSSLSEGPYKTGSTA
;
A
#
# COMPACT_ATOMS: atom_id res chain seq x y z
N MET A 1 -10.01 14.72 22.17
CA MET A 1 -9.81 15.45 20.88
C MET A 1 -8.31 15.68 20.73
N ALA A 2 -7.62 14.75 20.06
CA ALA A 2 -6.20 14.93 19.74
C ALA A 2 -6.10 15.78 18.47
N ALA A 3 -5.21 16.77 18.49
CA ALA A 3 -5.00 17.71 17.42
C ALA A 3 -4.41 17.02 16.18
N GLU A 4 -5.03 17.25 15.02
CA GLU A 4 -4.46 16.94 13.71
C GLU A 4 -3.24 17.83 13.47
N THR A 5 -2.08 17.20 13.26
CA THR A 5 -0.86 17.87 12.81
C THR A 5 -1.05 18.30 11.34
N PRO A 6 -0.81 19.57 10.97
CA PRO A 6 -0.95 20.03 9.58
C PRO A 6 -0.01 19.27 8.65
N GLY A 7 -0.58 18.67 7.59
CA GLY A 7 0.16 17.86 6.63
C GLY A 7 1.29 18.61 5.93
N GLU A 8 2.46 17.98 5.87
CA GLU A 8 3.57 18.39 5.01
C GLU A 8 3.14 18.38 3.53
N PRO A 9 3.70 19.26 2.69
CA PRO A 9 3.27 19.43 1.31
C PRO A 9 3.59 18.19 0.45
N GLY A 10 2.58 17.34 0.28
CA GLY A 10 2.19 16.64 -0.95
C GLY A 10 3.30 16.01 -1.78
N TRP A 11 3.96 14.99 -1.25
CA TRP A 11 4.42 13.89 -2.09
C TRP A 11 3.19 13.00 -2.35
N GLU A 12 2.86 12.72 -3.61
CA GLU A 12 1.88 11.66 -3.89
C GLU A 12 2.43 10.37 -3.29
N SER A 13 1.72 9.83 -2.30
CA SER A 13 2.09 8.57 -1.70
C SER A 13 1.89 7.46 -2.71
N LEU A 14 3.01 6.84 -3.08
CA LEU A 14 2.99 5.57 -3.79
C LEU A 14 2.16 4.55 -2.97
N PRO A 15 1.46 3.62 -3.65
CA PRO A 15 0.63 2.64 -2.96
C PRO A 15 1.46 1.82 -1.98
N ASP A 16 0.85 1.48 -0.84
CA ASP A 16 1.47 0.57 0.14
C ASP A 16 1.88 -0.72 -0.59
N PRO A 17 3.10 -1.25 -0.41
CA PRO A 17 3.52 -2.52 -1.01
C PRO A 17 2.53 -3.66 -0.77
N GLN A 18 1.81 -3.60 0.35
CA GLN A 18 0.77 -4.55 0.71
C GLN A 18 -0.51 -4.37 -0.11
N ASP A 19 -0.84 -3.15 -0.55
CA ASP A 19 -1.93 -2.90 -1.51
C ASP A 19 -1.61 -3.55 -2.85
N VAL A 20 -0.36 -3.41 -3.31
CA VAL A 20 0.10 -4.02 -4.56
C VAL A 20 -0.04 -5.54 -4.51
N VAL A 21 0.39 -6.18 -3.42
CA VAL A 21 0.31 -7.64 -3.29
C VAL A 21 -1.11 -8.13 -3.06
N PHE A 22 -1.91 -7.39 -2.29
CA PHE A 22 -3.33 -7.72 -2.10
C PHE A 22 -4.01 -7.75 -3.47
N ASP A 23 -3.96 -6.67 -4.24
CA ASP A 23 -4.68 -6.53 -5.53
C ASP A 23 -3.91 -7.03 -6.77
N SER A 24 -2.85 -7.83 -6.57
CA SER A 24 -2.05 -8.37 -7.68
C SER A 24 -2.65 -9.63 -8.27
N THR A 25 -3.01 -9.56 -9.55
CA THR A 25 -3.38 -10.74 -10.36
C THR A 25 -2.23 -11.75 -10.46
N ASP A 26 -0.97 -11.31 -10.50
CA ASP A 26 0.19 -12.23 -10.56
C ASP A 26 0.30 -13.09 -9.29
N VAL A 27 -0.04 -12.51 -8.13
CA VAL A 27 -0.04 -13.23 -6.86
C VAL A 27 -1.20 -14.22 -6.81
N GLU A 28 -2.39 -13.83 -7.30
CA GLU A 28 -3.55 -14.72 -7.43
C GLU A 28 -3.25 -15.91 -8.35
N ASP A 29 -2.66 -15.66 -9.51
CA ASP A 29 -2.25 -16.68 -10.48
C ASP A 29 -1.17 -17.60 -9.90
N PHE A 30 -0.20 -17.05 -9.17
CA PHE A 30 0.80 -17.83 -8.45
C PHE A 30 0.16 -18.77 -7.43
N LEU A 31 -0.73 -18.25 -6.56
CA LEU A 31 -1.44 -19.06 -5.58
C LEU A 31 -2.28 -20.14 -6.26
N ALA A 32 -2.95 -19.82 -7.37
CA ALA A 32 -3.72 -20.80 -8.12
C ALA A 32 -2.85 -21.90 -8.74
N ALA A 33 -1.72 -21.52 -9.34
CA ALA A 33 -0.80 -22.46 -9.95
C ALA A 33 -0.17 -23.41 -8.92
N VAL A 34 0.37 -22.87 -7.83
CA VAL A 34 1.03 -23.69 -6.79
C VAL A 34 0.03 -24.53 -6.01
N THR A 35 -1.20 -24.06 -5.80
CA THR A 35 -2.23 -24.86 -5.10
C THR A 35 -2.73 -25.98 -5.99
N ARG A 36 -2.93 -25.72 -7.29
CA ARG A 36 -3.30 -26.77 -8.24
C ARG A 36 -2.26 -27.90 -8.30
N GLU A 37 -0.98 -27.56 -8.24
CA GLU A 37 0.08 -28.58 -8.19
C GLU A 37 0.05 -29.37 -6.87
N PHE A 38 -0.17 -28.69 -5.74
CA PHE A 38 -0.36 -29.37 -4.46
C PHE A 38 -1.58 -30.31 -4.46
N MET A 39 -2.69 -29.88 -5.06
CA MET A 39 -3.88 -30.72 -5.20
C MET A 39 -3.62 -31.98 -6.02
N ARG A 40 -2.74 -31.92 -7.03
CA ARG A 40 -2.31 -33.13 -7.76
C ARG A 40 -1.48 -34.07 -6.90
N ASP A 41 -0.57 -33.53 -6.07
CA ASP A 41 0.28 -34.34 -5.18
C ASP A 41 -0.51 -35.13 -4.13
N ILE A 42 -1.68 -34.62 -3.72
CA ILE A 42 -2.57 -35.27 -2.73
C ILE A 42 -3.77 -35.99 -3.35
N ASP A 43 -3.80 -36.15 -4.68
CA ASP A 43 -4.93 -36.69 -5.45
C ASP A 43 -6.26 -36.00 -5.12
N GLY A 44 -6.23 -34.69 -4.87
CA GLY A 44 -7.34 -33.91 -4.35
C GLY A 44 -8.58 -33.95 -5.25
N ASP A 45 -8.40 -33.83 -6.56
CA ASP A 45 -9.51 -33.88 -7.54
C ASP A 45 -10.21 -35.25 -7.51
N ALA A 46 -9.44 -36.34 -7.50
CA ALA A 46 -9.97 -37.70 -7.43
C ALA A 46 -10.72 -37.97 -6.11
N ARG A 47 -10.37 -37.24 -5.06
CA ARG A 47 -10.98 -37.31 -3.72
C ARG A 47 -12.10 -36.29 -3.52
N GLY A 48 -12.42 -35.47 -4.53
CA GLY A 48 -13.45 -34.42 -4.42
C GLY A 48 -13.09 -33.28 -3.47
N ILE A 49 -11.79 -33.04 -3.27
CA ILE A 49 -11.28 -31.93 -2.45
C ILE A 49 -11.15 -30.70 -3.34
N SER A 50 -11.82 -29.63 -2.95
CA SER A 50 -11.69 -28.31 -3.56
C SER A 50 -10.99 -27.35 -2.60
N TRP A 51 -10.61 -26.16 -3.07
CA TRP A 51 -9.80 -25.24 -2.28
C TRP A 51 -10.10 -23.78 -2.60
N ALA A 52 -9.81 -22.91 -1.64
CA ALA A 52 -9.77 -21.46 -1.80
C ALA A 52 -8.63 -20.86 -1.00
N ALA A 53 -8.01 -19.82 -1.54
CA ALA A 53 -7.01 -19.00 -0.87
C ALA A 53 -7.60 -17.61 -0.63
N THR A 54 -7.49 -17.13 0.60
CA THR A 54 -8.15 -15.92 1.08
C THR A 54 -7.11 -14.93 1.58
N PHE A 55 -7.24 -13.66 1.21
CA PHE A 55 -6.50 -12.55 1.79
C PHE A 55 -7.35 -11.77 2.79
N PHE A 56 -6.71 -11.35 3.87
CA PHE A 56 -7.30 -10.52 4.91
C PHE A 56 -6.48 -9.25 5.07
N ARG A 57 -7.14 -8.10 5.05
CA ARG A 57 -6.50 -6.79 5.23
C ARG A 57 -7.48 -5.79 5.81
N ARG A 58 -7.08 -5.09 6.88
CA ARG A 58 -7.86 -3.99 7.52
C ARG A 58 -9.34 -4.37 7.78
N GLY A 59 -9.59 -5.61 8.19
CA GLY A 59 -10.95 -6.13 8.46
C GLY A 59 -11.75 -6.54 7.22
N SER A 60 -11.19 -6.41 6.02
CA SER A 60 -11.75 -6.96 4.78
C SER A 60 -11.13 -8.31 4.47
N ALA A 61 -11.95 -9.24 3.97
CA ALA A 61 -11.53 -10.54 3.48
C ALA A 61 -11.89 -10.66 2.00
N ARG A 62 -10.99 -11.26 1.21
CA ARG A 62 -11.21 -11.50 -0.21
C ARG A 62 -10.65 -12.85 -0.62
N THR A 63 -11.46 -13.63 -1.31
CA THR A 63 -11.01 -14.86 -1.94
C THR A 63 -10.14 -14.53 -3.15
N ALA A 64 -8.83 -14.68 -2.99
CA ALA A 64 -7.82 -14.40 -4.01
C ALA A 64 -7.88 -15.42 -5.15
N ALA A 65 -7.90 -16.71 -4.81
CA ALA A 65 -7.95 -17.80 -5.78
C ALA A 65 -8.81 -18.95 -5.28
N ALA A 66 -9.41 -19.72 -6.18
CA ALA A 66 -10.17 -20.92 -5.83
C ALA A 66 -10.10 -21.97 -6.93
N GLY A 67 -10.17 -23.25 -6.54
CA GLY A 67 -10.14 -24.38 -7.46
C GLY A 67 -11.44 -24.55 -8.26
N THR A 68 -12.57 -24.12 -7.69
CA THR A 68 -13.89 -24.21 -8.32
C THR A 68 -14.77 -23.01 -7.95
N PRO A 69 -15.81 -22.68 -8.74
CA PRO A 69 -16.79 -21.67 -8.36
C PRO A 69 -17.51 -21.98 -7.04
N ALA A 70 -17.77 -23.26 -6.76
CA ALA A 70 -18.39 -23.69 -5.51
C ALA A 70 -17.48 -23.44 -4.30
N ALA A 71 -16.17 -23.72 -4.44
CA ALA A 71 -15.19 -23.42 -3.39
C ALA A 71 -15.03 -21.93 -3.14
N ARG A 72 -15.09 -21.11 -4.20
CA ARG A 72 -15.10 -19.65 -4.08
C ARG A 72 -16.32 -19.18 -3.29
N ALA A 73 -17.51 -19.63 -3.66
CA ALA A 73 -18.74 -19.27 -2.95
C ALA A 73 -18.73 -19.71 -1.48
N ALA A 74 -18.23 -20.92 -1.19
CA ALA A 74 -18.08 -21.40 0.19
C ALA A 74 -17.08 -20.57 1.01
N ASP A 75 -15.99 -20.10 0.38
CA ASP A 75 -14.99 -19.25 1.02
C ASP A 75 -15.50 -17.83 1.27
N GLU A 76 -16.21 -17.25 0.29
CA GLU A 76 -16.88 -15.95 0.42
C GLU A 76 -17.94 -15.98 1.53
N GLU A 77 -18.75 -17.04 1.58
CA GLU A 77 -19.72 -17.26 2.66
C GLU A 77 -19.03 -17.40 4.01
N GLN A 78 -17.95 -18.19 4.11
CA GLN A 78 -17.14 -18.30 5.33
C GLN A 78 -16.61 -16.94 5.81
N CYS A 79 -16.21 -16.06 4.89
CA CYS A 79 -15.70 -14.74 5.19
C CYS A 79 -16.78 -13.72 5.59
N SER A 80 -18.06 -14.05 5.39
CA SER A 80 -19.18 -13.21 5.86
C SER A 80 -19.41 -13.29 7.37
N PHE A 81 -18.90 -14.36 8.01
CA PHE A 81 -19.00 -14.56 9.46
C PHE A 81 -17.93 -13.76 10.21
N ALA A 82 -18.30 -13.27 11.39
CA ALA A 82 -17.37 -12.59 12.30
C ALA A 82 -16.38 -13.57 12.98
N ASP A 83 -16.72 -14.85 13.00
CA ASP A 83 -15.91 -15.95 13.52
C ASP A 83 -16.03 -17.19 12.63
N GLY A 84 -14.97 -18.00 12.57
CA GLY A 84 -14.98 -19.20 11.74
C GLY A 84 -13.61 -19.84 11.59
N PRO A 85 -13.55 -21.01 10.91
CA PRO A 85 -12.33 -21.80 10.82
C PRO A 85 -11.14 -21.05 10.22
N VAL A 86 -11.36 -20.30 9.13
CA VAL A 86 -10.28 -19.56 8.45
C VAL A 86 -9.79 -18.37 9.28
N LEU A 87 -10.70 -17.65 9.95
CA LEU A 87 -10.36 -16.54 10.83
C LEU A 87 -9.60 -17.04 12.05
N GLU A 88 -10.02 -18.17 12.62
CA GLU A 88 -9.31 -18.82 13.73
C GLU A 88 -7.91 -19.28 13.30
N ALA A 89 -7.77 -19.86 12.12
CA ALA A 89 -6.48 -20.30 11.58
C ALA A 89 -5.51 -19.12 11.42
N VAL A 90 -5.99 -17.99 10.89
CA VAL A 90 -5.21 -16.75 10.77
C VAL A 90 -4.88 -16.16 12.14
N ARG A 91 -5.84 -16.11 13.05
CA ARG A 91 -5.71 -15.52 14.39
C ARG A 91 -4.71 -16.29 15.26
N THR A 92 -4.74 -17.62 15.20
CA THR A 92 -3.89 -18.49 16.02
C THR A 92 -2.54 -18.76 15.36
N GLY A 93 -2.44 -18.65 14.04
CA GLY A 93 -1.27 -19.11 13.29
C GLY A 93 -1.18 -20.63 13.19
N ASP A 94 -2.22 -21.36 13.60
CA ASP A 94 -2.31 -22.81 13.55
C ASP A 94 -3.38 -23.29 12.56
N PHE A 95 -3.30 -24.57 12.21
CA PHE A 95 -4.31 -25.17 11.34
C PHE A 95 -5.60 -25.44 12.09
N VAL A 96 -6.72 -25.32 11.39
CA VAL A 96 -8.05 -25.66 11.90
C VAL A 96 -8.59 -26.79 11.05
N HIS A 97 -8.90 -27.92 11.69
CA HIS A 97 -9.49 -29.09 11.04
C HIS A 97 -10.89 -29.33 11.60
N LEU A 98 -11.87 -29.45 10.70
CA LEU A 98 -13.22 -29.90 10.95
C LEU A 98 -13.41 -31.23 10.23
N ALA A 99 -13.29 -32.32 10.99
CA ALA A 99 -13.43 -33.66 10.42
C ALA A 99 -14.88 -33.96 10.00
N ASP A 100 -15.88 -33.40 10.69
CA ASP A 100 -17.29 -33.44 10.28
C ASP A 100 -17.95 -32.11 10.69
N VAL A 101 -18.25 -31.29 9.69
CA VAL A 101 -18.85 -29.96 9.88
C VAL A 101 -20.16 -30.06 10.67
N ALA A 102 -20.96 -31.10 10.45
CA ALA A 102 -22.25 -31.26 11.13
C ALA A 102 -22.13 -31.61 12.63
N ARG A 103 -20.95 -32.04 13.08
CA ARG A 103 -20.69 -32.42 14.48
C ARG A 103 -19.86 -31.39 15.23
N ASP A 104 -19.26 -30.44 14.53
CA ASP A 104 -18.47 -29.38 15.17
C ASP A 104 -19.38 -28.34 15.80
N ARG A 105 -19.13 -28.02 17.08
CA ARG A 105 -19.94 -27.08 17.86
C ARG A 105 -19.26 -25.73 18.08
N ARG A 106 -18.05 -25.54 17.56
CA ARG A 106 -17.28 -24.29 17.76
C ARG A 106 -17.90 -23.11 17.01
N TRP A 107 -18.43 -23.36 15.81
CA TRP A 107 -19.03 -22.33 14.94
C TRP A 107 -20.37 -22.80 14.35
N PRO A 108 -21.45 -22.82 15.14
CA PRO A 108 -22.74 -23.35 14.69
C PRO A 108 -23.34 -22.57 13.52
N GLY A 109 -23.13 -21.24 13.47
CA GLY A 109 -23.58 -20.40 12.35
C GLY A 109 -22.89 -20.78 11.04
N TYR A 110 -21.55 -20.79 11.05
CA TYR A 110 -20.75 -21.24 9.91
C TYR A 110 -21.07 -22.68 9.50
N ALA A 111 -21.20 -23.61 10.45
CA ALA A 111 -21.42 -25.02 10.15
C ALA A 111 -22.73 -25.26 9.37
N SER A 112 -23.78 -24.48 9.66
CA SER A 112 -25.03 -24.51 8.90
C SER A 112 -24.82 -24.04 7.47
N ALA A 113 -24.20 -22.88 7.27
CA ALA A 113 -23.96 -22.33 5.94
C ALA A 113 -23.01 -23.21 5.11
N ALA A 114 -21.95 -23.73 5.72
CA ALA A 114 -21.03 -24.66 5.08
C ALA A 114 -21.74 -25.92 4.56
N ALA A 115 -22.73 -26.44 5.31
CA ALA A 115 -23.54 -27.57 4.88
C ALA A 115 -24.42 -27.25 3.66
N ASP A 116 -24.96 -26.04 3.56
CA ASP A 116 -25.73 -25.57 2.39
C ASP A 116 -24.86 -25.48 1.12
N HIS A 117 -23.56 -25.21 1.29
CA HIS A 117 -22.55 -25.29 0.23
C HIS A 117 -22.03 -26.72 -0.04
N GLY A 118 -22.57 -27.73 0.65
CA GLY A 118 -22.16 -29.13 0.50
C GLY A 118 -20.82 -29.47 1.16
N VAL A 119 -20.27 -28.60 2.00
CA VAL A 119 -19.03 -28.84 2.74
C VAL A 119 -19.32 -29.72 3.96
N ARG A 120 -18.65 -30.89 4.02
CA ARG A 120 -18.80 -31.87 5.10
C ARG A 120 -17.55 -32.05 5.94
N SER A 121 -16.38 -31.73 5.39
CA SER A 121 -15.14 -31.57 6.15
C SER A 121 -14.32 -30.41 5.59
N LEU A 122 -13.50 -29.82 6.45
CA LEU A 122 -12.71 -28.63 6.13
C LEU A 122 -11.33 -28.67 6.81
N LEU A 123 -10.31 -28.22 6.09
CA LEU A 123 -8.98 -27.94 6.63
C LEU A 123 -8.55 -26.52 6.23
N SER A 124 -8.46 -25.61 7.20
CA SER A 124 -7.95 -24.25 7.01
C SER A 124 -6.54 -24.11 7.59
N MET A 125 -5.68 -23.40 6.86
CA MET A 125 -4.30 -23.15 7.24
C MET A 125 -3.87 -21.72 6.94
N PRO A 126 -3.13 -21.06 7.85
CA PRO A 126 -2.52 -19.79 7.53
C PRO A 126 -1.38 -20.01 6.54
N ILE A 127 -1.39 -19.24 5.45
CA ILE A 127 -0.31 -19.20 4.46
C ILE A 127 0.44 -17.86 4.48
N ALA A 128 0.01 -16.86 5.25
CA ALA A 128 0.86 -15.71 5.57
C ALA A 128 0.34 -14.92 6.77
N ALA A 129 1.27 -14.34 7.52
CA ALA A 129 0.99 -13.30 8.49
C ALA A 129 2.11 -12.26 8.40
N ALA A 130 1.79 -11.07 7.90
CA ALA A 130 2.70 -9.93 7.86
C ALA A 130 1.98 -8.70 8.46
N ALA A 131 2.75 -7.64 8.76
CA ALA A 131 2.22 -6.50 9.47
C ALA A 131 1.21 -5.71 8.62
N GLY A 132 -0.09 -6.03 8.73
CA GLY A 132 -1.17 -5.33 8.02
C GLY A 132 -1.97 -6.19 7.05
N TRP A 133 -1.49 -7.40 6.72
CA TRP A 133 -2.21 -8.37 5.89
C TRP A 133 -1.89 -9.82 6.29
N SER A 134 -2.83 -10.71 6.05
CA SER A 134 -2.67 -12.15 6.26
C SER A 134 -3.33 -12.94 5.15
N ALA A 135 -2.94 -14.20 5.00
CA ALA A 135 -3.52 -15.08 4.01
C ALA A 135 -3.78 -16.46 4.60
N ALA A 136 -4.80 -17.12 4.09
CA ALA A 136 -5.12 -18.50 4.44
C ALA A 136 -5.42 -19.34 3.20
N LEU A 137 -5.29 -20.65 3.36
CA LEU A 137 -5.74 -21.67 2.43
C LEU A 137 -6.78 -22.53 3.15
N SER A 138 -7.93 -22.72 2.53
CA SER A 138 -8.97 -23.62 3.00
C SER A 138 -9.17 -24.73 1.97
N LEU A 139 -9.18 -25.98 2.44
CA LEU A 139 -9.54 -27.16 1.66
C LEU A 139 -10.92 -27.63 2.11
N TYR A 140 -11.79 -27.93 1.15
CA TYR A 140 -13.18 -28.31 1.35
C TYR A 140 -13.46 -29.67 0.72
N ALA A 141 -14.18 -30.54 1.43
CA ALA A 141 -14.63 -31.81 0.89
C ALA A 141 -16.10 -32.07 1.20
N SER A 142 -16.79 -32.77 0.29
CA SER A 142 -18.22 -33.14 0.41
C SER A 142 -18.47 -34.41 1.23
N THR A 143 -17.41 -35.02 1.75
CA THR A 143 -17.49 -36.16 2.66
C THR A 143 -16.89 -35.80 4.03
N PRO A 144 -17.45 -36.34 5.13
CA PRO A 144 -16.79 -36.23 6.43
C PRO A 144 -15.52 -37.07 6.44
N HIS A 145 -14.56 -36.68 7.28
CA HIS A 145 -13.27 -37.34 7.48
C HIS A 145 -12.43 -37.47 6.20
N ALA A 146 -12.58 -36.53 5.25
CA ALA A 146 -11.86 -36.59 3.98
C ALA A 146 -10.33 -36.39 4.14
N PHE A 147 -9.90 -35.70 5.20
CA PHE A 147 -8.49 -35.39 5.45
C PHE A 147 -7.85 -36.36 6.44
N THR A 148 -6.84 -37.08 5.98
CA THR A 148 -6.02 -37.98 6.81
C THR A 148 -4.96 -37.18 7.58
N SER A 149 -4.32 -37.82 8.56
CA SER A 149 -3.17 -37.25 9.25
C SER A 149 -2.02 -36.90 8.30
N GLU A 150 -1.84 -37.67 7.23
CA GLU A 150 -0.82 -37.40 6.22
C GLU A 150 -1.16 -36.15 5.41
N ASP A 151 -2.42 -35.97 5.01
CA ASP A 151 -2.88 -34.76 4.32
C ASP A 151 -2.62 -33.52 5.16
N ILE A 152 -2.94 -33.58 6.46
CA ILE A 152 -2.70 -32.46 7.37
C ILE A 152 -1.20 -32.11 7.40
N ILE A 153 -0.30 -33.10 7.47
CA ILE A 153 1.15 -32.88 7.47
C ILE A 153 1.61 -32.27 6.14
N ARG A 154 1.12 -32.79 5.01
CA ARG A 154 1.45 -32.31 3.66
C ARG A 154 0.96 -30.89 3.44
N THR A 155 -0.30 -30.59 3.76
CA THR A 155 -0.87 -29.24 3.68
C THR A 155 -0.11 -28.29 4.60
N ARG A 156 0.30 -28.71 5.79
CA ARG A 156 1.09 -27.86 6.71
C ARG A 156 2.47 -27.51 6.14
N ARG A 157 3.10 -28.45 5.44
CA ARG A 157 4.39 -28.22 4.77
C ARG A 157 4.21 -27.28 3.58
N TYR A 158 3.17 -27.53 2.78
CA TYR A 158 2.79 -26.72 1.64
C TYR A 158 2.49 -25.27 2.04
N ALA A 159 1.62 -25.06 3.02
CA ALA A 159 1.26 -23.75 3.56
C ALA A 159 2.51 -22.95 4.00
N ARG A 160 3.44 -23.60 4.71
CA ARG A 160 4.71 -22.98 5.11
C ARG A 160 5.62 -22.62 3.93
N GLN A 161 5.62 -23.41 2.86
CA GLN A 161 6.40 -23.11 1.65
C GLN A 161 5.81 -21.90 0.92
N VAL A 162 4.49 -21.90 0.71
CA VAL A 162 3.78 -20.76 0.10
C VAL A 162 3.98 -19.49 0.92
N ALA A 163 3.92 -19.59 2.25
CA ALA A 163 4.17 -18.46 3.14
C ALA A 163 5.52 -17.81 2.95
N ARG A 164 6.58 -18.63 2.80
CA ARG A 164 7.93 -18.11 2.56
C ARG A 164 8.03 -17.43 1.20
N SER A 165 7.42 -18.00 0.17
CA SER A 165 7.40 -17.39 -1.16
C SER A 165 6.66 -16.05 -1.15
N LEU A 166 5.48 -16.00 -0.53
CA LEU A 166 4.69 -14.78 -0.48
C LEU A 166 5.37 -13.70 0.38
N TRP A 167 6.01 -14.09 1.49
CA TRP A 167 6.84 -13.19 2.29
C TRP A 167 7.98 -12.57 1.47
N MET A 168 8.64 -13.35 0.61
CA MET A 168 9.66 -12.83 -0.30
C MET A 168 9.10 -11.83 -1.30
N VAL A 169 7.92 -12.11 -1.88
CA VAL A 169 7.24 -11.18 -2.80
C VAL A 169 6.97 -9.84 -2.11
N VAL A 170 6.39 -9.87 -0.91
CA VAL A 170 6.12 -8.65 -0.13
C VAL A 170 7.41 -7.89 0.19
N ARG A 171 8.47 -8.59 0.60
CA ARG A 171 9.76 -7.95 0.90
C ARG A 171 10.42 -7.32 -0.32
N VAL A 172 10.27 -7.92 -1.49
CA VAL A 172 10.75 -7.34 -2.75
C VAL A 172 9.93 -6.11 -3.11
N ALA A 173 8.61 -6.16 -2.99
CA ALA A 173 7.74 -5.01 -3.20
C ALA A 173 8.07 -3.84 -2.26
N GLU A 174 8.25 -4.10 -0.96
CA GLU A 174 8.66 -3.10 0.04
C GLU A 174 9.99 -2.42 -0.31
N ARG A 175 10.97 -3.20 -0.78
CA ARG A 175 12.28 -2.65 -1.18
C ARG A 175 12.20 -1.83 -2.46
N ALA A 176 11.44 -2.29 -3.45
CA ALA A 176 11.24 -1.57 -4.69
C ALA A 176 10.58 -0.21 -4.44
N GLU A 177 9.58 -0.19 -3.56
CA GLU A 177 8.87 1.00 -3.11
C GLU A 177 9.78 1.98 -2.39
N ALA A 178 10.54 1.52 -1.38
CA ALA A 178 11.52 2.36 -0.68
C ALA A 178 12.57 2.95 -1.66
N GLY A 179 13.01 2.16 -2.64
CA GLY A 179 13.90 2.64 -3.69
C GLY A 179 13.27 3.72 -4.57
N ALA A 180 12.00 3.55 -4.96
CA ALA A 180 11.26 4.53 -5.74
C ALA A 180 11.07 5.85 -4.96
N GLN A 181 10.72 5.79 -3.68
CA GLN A 181 10.60 6.98 -2.81
C GLN A 181 11.92 7.75 -2.70
N LEU A 182 13.04 7.04 -2.53
CA LEU A 182 14.36 7.67 -2.51
C LEU A 182 14.69 8.34 -3.84
N ALA A 183 14.41 7.68 -4.97
CA ALA A 183 14.63 8.26 -6.30
C ALA A 183 13.76 9.51 -6.54
N VAL A 184 12.51 9.49 -6.11
CA VAL A 184 11.61 10.66 -6.16
C VAL A 184 12.15 11.81 -5.31
N ALA A 185 12.59 11.55 -4.07
CA ALA A 185 13.16 12.57 -3.20
C ALA A 185 14.43 13.19 -3.80
N GLN A 186 15.36 12.36 -4.30
CA GLN A 186 16.60 12.81 -4.94
C GLN A 186 16.33 13.66 -6.19
N SER A 187 15.45 13.19 -7.09
CA SER A 187 15.09 13.96 -8.28
C SER A 187 14.41 15.30 -7.95
N SER A 188 13.62 15.33 -6.87
CA SER A 188 12.98 16.56 -6.40
C SER A 188 14.00 17.57 -5.87
N MET A 189 15.03 17.13 -5.14
CA MET A 189 16.12 18.01 -4.70
C MET A 189 16.88 18.60 -5.88
N VAL A 190 17.24 17.78 -6.88
CA VAL A 190 17.91 18.26 -8.10
C VAL A 190 17.04 19.26 -8.85
N LEU A 191 15.74 18.99 -9.00
CA LEU A 191 14.81 19.92 -9.64
C LEU A 191 14.69 21.25 -8.87
N MET A 192 14.68 21.21 -7.54
CA MET A 192 14.68 22.42 -6.70
C MET A 192 15.93 23.25 -6.92
N ASP A 193 17.10 22.63 -6.90
CA ASP A 193 18.38 23.33 -7.11
C ASP A 193 18.45 23.97 -8.49
N LEU A 194 17.96 23.26 -9.53
CA LEU A 194 17.87 23.79 -10.88
C LEU A 194 16.89 24.96 -10.98
N ALA A 195 15.72 24.86 -10.35
CA ALA A 195 14.72 25.93 -10.35
C ALA A 195 15.24 27.18 -9.62
N VAL A 196 15.90 27.01 -8.47
CA VAL A 196 16.56 28.10 -7.75
C VAL A 196 17.66 28.72 -8.63
N SER A 197 18.49 27.90 -9.27
CA SER A 197 19.54 28.40 -10.17
C SER A 197 18.97 29.20 -11.35
N ALA A 198 17.87 28.73 -11.96
CA ALA A 198 17.17 29.44 -13.02
C ALA A 198 16.63 30.79 -12.53
N LEU A 199 15.95 30.81 -11.38
CA LEU A 199 15.41 32.06 -10.80
C LEU A 199 16.51 33.08 -10.47
N LYS A 200 17.65 32.61 -9.97
CA LYS A 200 18.83 33.46 -9.73
C LYS A 200 19.38 34.03 -11.03
N SER A 201 19.45 33.23 -12.09
CA SER A 201 19.96 33.64 -13.41
C SER A 201 19.02 34.63 -14.10
N ASP A 202 17.73 34.30 -14.17
CA ASP A 202 16.76 34.98 -15.02
C ASP A 202 16.21 36.25 -14.36
N TYR A 203 16.14 36.27 -13.02
CA TYR A 203 15.54 37.38 -12.24
C TYR A 203 16.51 38.03 -11.25
N GLY A 204 17.77 37.58 -11.17
CA GLY A 204 18.77 38.13 -10.26
C GLY A 204 18.46 37.92 -8.78
N LEU A 205 17.59 36.96 -8.44
CA LEU A 205 17.16 36.74 -7.06
C LEU A 205 18.31 36.19 -6.20
N GLY A 206 18.30 36.53 -4.91
CA GLY A 206 19.09 35.82 -3.90
C GLY A 206 18.55 34.41 -3.64
N HIS A 207 19.34 33.53 -3.03
CA HIS A 207 18.95 32.14 -2.77
C HIS A 207 17.65 32.03 -1.94
N GLU A 208 17.57 32.74 -0.82
CA GLU A 208 16.36 32.77 0.03
C GLU A 208 15.14 33.34 -0.69
N ALA A 209 15.33 34.39 -1.49
CA ALA A 209 14.25 34.99 -2.28
C ALA A 209 13.71 34.04 -3.35
N ALA A 210 14.59 33.26 -4.00
CA ALA A 210 14.20 32.25 -4.98
C ALA A 210 13.42 31.08 -4.34
N LEU A 211 13.85 30.60 -3.17
CA LEU A 211 13.12 29.58 -2.40
C LEU A 211 11.75 30.09 -1.92
N GLN A 212 11.69 31.32 -1.43
CA GLN A 212 10.44 31.93 -1.01
C GLN A 212 9.48 32.11 -2.20
N TYR A 213 10.00 32.48 -3.36
CA TYR A 213 9.23 32.56 -4.61
C TYR A 213 8.63 31.20 -4.98
N LEU A 214 9.44 30.13 -5.01
CA LEU A 214 8.99 28.76 -5.27
C LEU A 214 7.83 28.34 -4.34
N ARG A 215 7.96 28.58 -3.03
CA ARG A 215 6.91 28.26 -2.04
C ARG A 215 5.64 29.08 -2.25
N THR A 216 5.80 30.36 -2.59
CA THR A 216 4.69 31.28 -2.83
C THR A 216 3.90 30.87 -4.06
N VAL A 217 4.59 30.57 -5.17
CA VAL A 217 3.97 30.10 -6.41
C VAL A 217 3.25 28.77 -6.18
N ALA A 218 3.92 27.78 -5.56
CA ALA A 218 3.31 26.48 -5.27
C ALA A 218 2.01 26.60 -4.46
N ARG A 219 2.00 27.48 -3.44
CA ARG A 219 0.80 27.76 -2.63
C ARG A 219 -0.31 28.43 -3.44
N HIS A 220 0.03 29.41 -4.28
CA HIS A 220 -0.95 30.13 -5.08
C HIS A 220 -1.57 29.26 -6.18
N THR A 221 -0.79 28.38 -6.80
CA THR A 221 -1.26 27.46 -7.85
C THR A 221 -1.87 26.18 -7.30
N ARG A 222 -1.76 25.93 -5.98
CA ARG A 222 -2.12 24.67 -5.31
C ARG A 222 -1.42 23.45 -5.94
N GLN A 223 -0.23 23.65 -6.49
CA GLN A 223 0.59 22.58 -7.04
C GLN A 223 1.62 22.11 -6.02
N GLY A 224 2.13 20.90 -6.24
CA GLY A 224 3.29 20.41 -5.51
C GLY A 224 4.51 21.29 -5.77
N LEU A 225 5.39 21.38 -4.77
CA LEU A 225 6.67 22.09 -4.87
C LEU A 225 7.49 21.57 -6.07
N ARG A 226 7.57 20.24 -6.24
CA ARG A 226 8.27 19.59 -7.36
C ARG A 226 7.74 20.03 -8.73
N GLU A 227 6.42 20.04 -8.88
CA GLU A 227 5.76 20.44 -10.13
C GLU A 227 6.01 21.92 -10.44
N THR A 228 5.98 22.76 -9.41
CA THR A 228 6.33 24.19 -9.52
C THR A 228 7.78 24.37 -9.97
N ALA A 229 8.72 23.64 -9.37
CA ALA A 229 10.13 23.68 -9.76
C ALA A 229 10.32 23.19 -11.20
N LEU A 230 9.64 22.12 -11.62
CA LEU A 230 9.66 21.62 -12.99
C LEU A 230 9.17 22.69 -13.98
N ASN A 231 8.05 23.35 -13.68
CA ASN A 231 7.48 24.40 -14.53
C ASN A 231 8.44 25.59 -14.70
N ILE A 232 9.13 25.98 -13.62
CA ILE A 232 10.13 27.07 -13.66
C ILE A 232 11.35 26.67 -14.49
N VAL A 233 11.88 25.46 -14.31
CA VAL A 233 13.01 24.94 -15.10
C VAL A 233 12.64 24.82 -16.58
N ALA A 234 11.42 24.36 -16.88
CA ALA A 234 10.92 24.26 -18.25
C ALA A 234 10.77 25.64 -18.90
N ALA A 235 10.22 26.63 -18.19
CA ALA A 235 10.08 28.00 -18.67
C ALA A 235 11.44 28.67 -18.95
N SER A 236 12.42 28.49 -18.05
CA SER A 236 13.78 29.03 -18.22
C SER A 236 14.50 28.44 -19.45
N ARG A 237 14.29 27.15 -19.72
CA ARG A 237 14.86 26.50 -20.93
C ARG A 237 14.21 26.95 -22.24
N LEU A 238 12.98 27.46 -22.20
CA LEU A 238 12.25 27.98 -23.36
C LEU A 238 12.62 29.44 -23.68
N ASP A 239 13.31 30.14 -22.77
CA ASP A 239 13.83 31.49 -22.98
C ASP A 239 15.37 31.58 -22.85
N PRO A 240 16.15 30.85 -23.68
CA PRO A 240 17.61 30.88 -23.63
C PRO A 240 18.22 32.21 -24.12
N ALA A 241 17.38 33.17 -24.54
CA ALA A 241 17.80 34.37 -25.25
C ALA A 241 17.15 35.65 -24.71
N GLY A 242 16.90 35.75 -23.40
CA GLY A 242 16.75 37.00 -22.65
C GLY A 242 16.03 38.14 -23.38
N ARG A 243 14.82 37.90 -23.91
CA ARG A 243 13.97 38.96 -24.47
C ARG A 243 12.52 38.77 -24.03
N GLY A 244 12.31 39.22 -22.80
CA GLY A 244 11.09 39.72 -22.15
C GLY A 244 9.71 39.48 -22.74
N GLN A 245 8.77 39.17 -21.83
CA GLN A 245 7.48 39.87 -21.87
C GLN A 245 6.91 40.16 -20.48
N GLU A 246 6.51 41.42 -20.32
CA GLU A 246 5.61 41.96 -19.31
C GLU A 246 4.34 41.11 -19.18
N ASN A 247 4.10 40.49 -18.02
CA ASN A 247 2.90 40.65 -17.17
C ASN A 247 2.81 39.56 -16.09
N ALA A 248 3.19 39.96 -14.87
CA ALA A 248 2.74 39.63 -13.51
C ALA A 248 2.00 38.27 -13.19
N PRO A 249 2.23 37.72 -11.98
CA PRO A 249 1.83 38.42 -10.76
C PRO A 249 3.00 38.60 -9.77
N LEU A 250 3.91 39.54 -10.06
CA LEU A 250 4.92 40.00 -9.11
C LEU A 250 4.54 41.32 -8.40
N ARG A 251 3.27 41.77 -8.47
CA ARG A 251 2.81 42.97 -7.75
C ARG A 251 2.67 42.79 -6.22
N GLY A 252 2.95 41.61 -5.67
CA GLY A 252 2.72 41.29 -4.25
C GLY A 252 3.93 41.34 -3.31
N LEU A 253 5.17 41.49 -3.79
CA LEU A 253 6.37 41.35 -2.94
C LEU A 253 7.19 42.64 -2.75
N ALA A 254 6.75 43.77 -3.29
CA ALA A 254 7.38 45.08 -3.05
C ALA A 254 7.14 45.65 -1.63
N GLY A 255 6.75 44.80 -0.66
CA GLY A 255 6.44 45.19 0.72
C GLY A 255 7.36 44.61 1.79
N ILE A 256 8.42 43.85 1.45
CA ILE A 256 9.28 43.20 2.45
C ILE A 256 10.60 43.95 2.70
N GLU A 257 10.99 44.91 1.86
CA GLU A 257 12.18 45.74 2.12
C GLU A 257 11.84 47.23 2.02
N THR A 258 11.38 47.83 3.12
CA THR A 258 11.59 49.24 3.50
C THR A 258 10.95 49.48 4.88
N SER A 259 11.46 48.82 5.92
CA SER A 259 11.21 49.27 7.30
C SER A 259 12.43 49.04 8.17
N SER A 260 13.51 49.72 7.82
CA SER A 260 14.52 50.18 8.78
C SER A 260 15.37 51.23 8.09
N LEU A 261 14.94 52.49 8.11
CA LEU A 261 15.81 53.69 8.11
C LEU A 261 14.93 54.96 8.03
N SER A 262 15.28 55.94 8.88
CA SER A 262 14.78 57.33 8.99
C SER A 262 13.61 57.55 9.98
N GLU A 263 13.64 58.42 11.02
CA GLU A 263 14.57 59.48 11.43
C GLU A 263 14.23 60.05 12.84
N GLY A 264 15.25 60.40 13.64
CA GLY A 264 15.36 61.56 14.57
C GLY A 264 14.41 61.74 15.79
N PRO A 265 14.66 62.68 16.74
CA PRO A 265 15.56 63.85 16.62
C PRO A 265 16.38 64.30 17.88
N TYR A 266 17.24 65.34 17.68
CA TYR A 266 17.80 66.32 18.67
C TYR A 266 18.94 65.87 19.63
N LYS A 267 20.03 66.60 19.96
CA LYS A 267 20.57 68.00 19.85
C LYS A 267 22.12 67.93 19.89
N THR A 268 22.88 68.58 19.01
CA THR A 268 23.64 69.85 19.18
C THR A 268 24.42 70.13 20.48
N GLY A 269 25.73 70.39 20.31
CA GLY A 269 26.71 71.04 21.22
C GLY A 269 28.11 70.38 21.13
N SER A 270 29.11 70.84 20.35
CA SER A 270 30.01 72.00 20.54
C SER A 270 30.53 72.08 21.99
N THR A 271 31.82 72.12 22.36
CA THR A 271 33.10 72.49 21.72
C THR A 271 34.24 72.14 22.70
N ALA A 272 35.45 71.90 22.17
CA ALA A 272 36.79 72.03 22.79
C ALA A 272 37.14 71.17 24.03
#